data_AF-A0A2V7V1R3-F1
#
_entry.id   AF-A0A2V7V1R3-F1
#
_cell.length_a   1.000
_cell.length_b   1.000
_cell.length_c   1.000
_cell.angle_alpha   90.00
_cell.angle_beta   90.00
_cell.angle_gamma   90.00
#
_symmetry.space_group_name_H-M   'P 1'
#
loop_
_entity.id
_entity.type
_entity.pdbx_description
1 polymer ?
#
loop_
_entity_poly.entity_id
_entity_poly.type
_entity_poly.pdbx_seq_one_letter_code
_entity_poly.pdbx_strand_id
1 'polypeptide(L)'
;MLDRIVTLAGVSAAAAAVLWWGRLPGPWRRGLALLTSALGVLFLLWALRAEGHREASTTAVVILGPAYVTEQASASASLRYYVMTGVCLLLGTAGLAVSDRAAGRLGRRWMAAAIALSLLVTVARFALEKAAAPASWTRPMGVTWLAPIVGAFFAVSARKEGRGLGAVAGALLVYGLVVRGLVALLSVLATAWHLGSHYDVSALVYVKNPLSARWYEFASGSFAQLFYLTLLPQLVFWPIYTVVVGMIGAGLALLLPTGGLQPRVPIVGAGVRMAPAQPER
;
A
#
# COMPACT_ATOMS: atom_id res chain seq x y z
N MET A 1 -5.94 -10.69 -18.54
CA MET A 1 -4.92 -9.62 -18.39
C MET A 1 -5.54 -8.34 -17.81
N LEU A 2 -6.66 -7.87 -18.36
CA LEU A 2 -7.39 -6.68 -17.93
C LEU A 2 -7.74 -6.67 -16.42
N ASP A 3 -8.31 -7.75 -15.89
CA ASP A 3 -8.69 -7.84 -14.46
C ASP A 3 -7.51 -7.60 -13.51
N ARG A 4 -6.31 -8.08 -13.87
CA ARG A 4 -5.11 -7.89 -13.05
C ARG A 4 -4.68 -6.42 -13.03
N ILE A 5 -4.77 -5.74 -14.17
CA ILE A 5 -4.45 -4.32 -14.32
C ILE A 5 -5.44 -3.48 -13.51
N VAL A 6 -6.74 -3.75 -13.66
CA VAL A 6 -7.80 -3.04 -12.91
C VAL A 6 -7.61 -3.23 -11.40
N THR A 7 -7.33 -4.45 -10.97
CA THR A 7 -7.12 -4.73 -9.53
C THR A 7 -5.87 -4.02 -9.00
N LEU A 8 -4.75 -4.07 -9.73
CA LEU A 8 -3.53 -3.39 -9.33
C LEU A 8 -3.71 -1.87 -9.30
N ALA A 9 -4.41 -1.30 -10.28
CA ALA A 9 -4.74 0.11 -10.33
C ALA A 9 -5.63 0.53 -9.14
N GLY A 10 -6.64 -0.28 -8.80
CA GLY A 10 -7.50 -0.05 -7.65
C GLY A 10 -6.74 -0.05 -6.32
N VAL A 11 -5.90 -1.06 -6.07
CA VAL A 11 -5.06 -1.13 -4.87
C VAL A 11 -4.06 0.04 -4.81
N SER A 12 -3.48 0.40 -5.95
CA SER A 12 -2.56 1.54 -6.06
C SER A 12 -3.25 2.86 -5.76
N ALA A 13 -4.47 3.07 -6.29
CA ALA A 13 -5.27 4.26 -6.04
C ALA A 13 -5.68 4.35 -4.57
N ALA A 14 -6.09 3.24 -3.94
CA ALA A 14 -6.40 3.20 -2.52
C ALA A 14 -5.18 3.53 -1.66
N ALA A 15 -4.02 2.92 -1.95
CA ALA A 15 -2.78 3.22 -1.25
C ALA A 15 -2.37 4.69 -1.39
N ALA A 16 -2.47 5.25 -2.61
CA ALA A 16 -2.22 6.66 -2.84
C ALA A 16 -3.19 7.54 -2.01
N ALA A 17 -4.50 7.25 -2.03
CA ALA A 17 -5.49 7.98 -1.26
C ALA A 17 -5.18 7.97 0.25
N VAL A 18 -4.75 6.84 0.80
CA VAL A 18 -4.37 6.72 2.22
C VAL A 18 -3.09 7.49 2.53
N LEU A 19 -2.05 7.41 1.69
CA LEU A 19 -0.81 8.19 1.88
C LEU A 19 -1.07 9.68 1.83
N TRP A 20 -1.92 10.11 0.90
CA TRP A 20 -2.27 11.51 0.70
C TRP A 20 -3.33 12.01 1.66
N TRP A 21 -3.99 11.13 2.42
CA TRP A 21 -5.11 11.46 3.30
C TRP A 21 -4.82 12.66 4.20
N GLY A 22 -3.69 12.61 4.93
CA GLY A 22 -3.28 13.68 5.86
C GLY A 22 -3.01 15.04 5.22
N ARG A 23 -2.95 15.11 3.87
CA ARG A 23 -2.63 16.30 3.08
C ARG A 23 -3.76 16.79 2.20
N LEU A 24 -4.81 16.01 2.03
CA LEU A 24 -6.01 16.46 1.32
C LEU A 24 -6.76 17.52 2.14
N PRO A 25 -7.39 18.53 1.53
CA PRO A 25 -8.26 19.44 2.26
C PRO A 25 -9.45 18.69 2.90
N GLY A 26 -10.00 19.24 3.99
CA GLY A 26 -11.11 18.63 4.75
C GLY A 26 -12.30 18.17 3.89
N PRO A 27 -12.81 19.00 2.95
CA PRO A 27 -13.91 18.59 2.07
C PRO A 27 -13.58 17.37 1.21
N TRP A 28 -12.37 17.31 0.64
CA TRP A 28 -11.93 16.18 -0.18
C TRP A 28 -11.77 14.89 0.62
N ARG A 29 -11.24 14.97 1.84
CA ARG A 29 -11.19 13.81 2.76
C ARG A 29 -12.60 13.28 3.04
N ARG A 30 -13.54 14.15 3.42
CA ARG A 30 -14.91 13.75 3.70
C ARG A 30 -15.58 13.15 2.45
N GLY A 31 -15.39 13.76 1.28
CA GLY A 31 -15.89 13.23 0.02
C GLY A 31 -15.37 11.83 -0.30
N LEU A 32 -14.07 11.60 -0.15
CA LEU A 32 -13.48 10.26 -0.32
C LEU A 32 -13.98 9.26 0.72
N ALA A 33 -14.15 9.68 1.98
CA ALA A 33 -14.69 8.82 3.03
C ALA A 33 -16.12 8.38 2.70
N LEU A 34 -16.97 9.34 2.28
CA LEU A 34 -18.35 9.07 1.87
C LEU A 34 -18.42 8.17 0.63
N LEU A 35 -17.59 8.44 -0.37
CA LEU A 35 -17.50 7.60 -1.57
C LEU A 35 -17.07 6.17 -1.21
N THR A 36 -16.12 6.02 -0.29
CA THR A 36 -15.67 4.71 0.20
C THR A 36 -16.80 4.00 0.94
N SER A 37 -17.54 4.69 1.82
CA SER A 37 -18.71 4.12 2.49
C SER A 37 -19.82 3.72 1.49
N ALA A 38 -20.10 4.55 0.49
CA ALA A 38 -21.09 4.27 -0.55
C ALA A 38 -20.71 3.02 -1.37
N LEU A 39 -19.44 2.84 -1.72
CA LEU A 39 -18.94 1.62 -2.33
C LEU A 39 -19.16 0.40 -1.42
N GLY A 40 -18.97 0.56 -0.10
CA GLY A 40 -19.28 -0.49 0.88
C GLY A 40 -20.74 -0.93 0.83
N VAL A 41 -21.68 0.02 0.75
CA VAL A 41 -23.11 -0.29 0.59
C VAL A 41 -23.40 -0.99 -0.75
N LEU A 42 -22.78 -0.57 -1.84
CA LEU A 42 -22.92 -1.24 -3.14
C LEU A 42 -22.41 -2.69 -3.09
N PHE A 43 -21.28 -2.93 -2.43
CA PHE A 43 -20.78 -4.29 -2.22
C PHE A 43 -21.77 -5.12 -1.40
N LEU A 44 -22.38 -4.56 -0.36
CA LEU A 44 -23.39 -5.27 0.42
C LEU A 44 -24.58 -5.67 -0.44
N LEU A 45 -25.08 -4.75 -1.29
CA LEU A 45 -26.17 -5.05 -2.23
C LEU A 45 -25.80 -6.16 -3.22
N TRP A 46 -24.54 -6.21 -3.69
CA TRP A 46 -24.07 -7.30 -4.52
C TRP A 46 -23.90 -8.62 -3.75
N ALA A 47 -23.52 -8.56 -2.47
CA ALA A 47 -23.44 -9.74 -1.60
C ALA A 47 -24.80 -10.42 -1.49
N LEU A 48 -25.86 -9.63 -1.28
CA LEU A 48 -27.24 -10.12 -1.16
C LEU A 48 -27.80 -10.73 -2.45
N ARG A 49 -27.22 -10.39 -3.61
CA ARG A 49 -27.61 -10.93 -4.93
C ARG A 49 -26.75 -12.12 -5.37
N ALA A 50 -25.69 -12.44 -4.64
CA ALA A 50 -24.75 -13.49 -5.03
C ALA A 50 -25.21 -14.85 -4.47
N GLU A 51 -25.70 -15.72 -5.36
CA GLU A 51 -26.07 -17.10 -5.02
C GLU A 51 -24.93 -18.10 -5.30
N GLY A 52 -24.93 -19.23 -4.58
CA GLY A 52 -24.03 -20.35 -4.82
C GLY A 52 -22.73 -20.37 -4.01
N HIS A 53 -21.91 -21.38 -4.31
CA HIS A 53 -20.60 -21.63 -3.71
C HIS A 53 -19.49 -21.36 -4.74
N ARG A 54 -18.29 -21.05 -4.25
CA ARG A 54 -17.09 -20.89 -5.05
C ARG A 54 -15.98 -21.74 -4.50
N GLU A 55 -15.33 -22.45 -5.40
CA GLU A 55 -14.08 -23.15 -5.13
C GLU A 55 -12.90 -22.29 -5.59
N ALA A 56 -11.91 -22.12 -4.74
CA ALA A 56 -10.66 -21.43 -5.06
C ALA A 56 -9.47 -22.32 -4.71
N SER A 57 -8.53 -22.45 -5.65
CA SER A 57 -7.25 -23.09 -5.38
C SER A 57 -6.39 -22.22 -4.47
N THR A 58 -5.90 -22.78 -3.37
CA THR A 58 -4.83 -22.15 -2.57
C THR A 58 -3.52 -22.34 -3.33
N THR A 59 -2.75 -21.26 -3.53
CA THR A 59 -1.51 -21.31 -4.32
C THR A 59 -0.35 -20.66 -3.59
N ALA A 60 0.82 -21.31 -3.62
CA ALA A 60 2.09 -20.73 -3.18
C ALA A 60 2.94 -20.32 -4.39
N VAL A 61 3.72 -19.23 -4.26
CA VAL A 61 4.65 -18.74 -5.30
C VAL A 61 6.01 -18.50 -4.67
N VAL A 62 7.05 -19.11 -5.25
CA VAL A 62 8.44 -18.87 -4.87
C VAL A 62 9.09 -17.97 -5.91
N ILE A 63 9.44 -16.75 -5.50
CA ILE A 63 10.39 -15.80 -6.10
C ILE A 63 10.26 -15.58 -7.62
N LEU A 64 10.49 -16.58 -8.49
CA LEU A 64 10.38 -16.53 -9.96
C LEU A 64 9.89 -17.88 -10.56
N GLY A 65 8.92 -18.55 -9.92
CA GLY A 65 8.33 -19.82 -10.41
C GLY A 65 6.82 -19.73 -10.68
N PRO A 66 6.23 -20.67 -11.47
CA PRO A 66 4.78 -20.76 -11.62
C PRO A 66 4.12 -21.11 -10.29
N ALA A 67 2.96 -20.53 -10.02
CA ALA A 67 2.16 -20.83 -8.83
C ALA A 67 1.75 -22.31 -8.85
N TYR A 68 1.95 -23.05 -7.75
CA TYR A 68 1.46 -24.42 -7.62
C TYR A 68 0.35 -24.49 -6.57
N VAL A 69 -0.61 -25.39 -6.80
CA VAL A 69 -1.83 -25.54 -5.99
C VAL A 69 -1.54 -26.41 -4.77
N THR A 70 -1.92 -25.96 -3.59
CA THR A 70 -1.75 -26.70 -2.34
C THR A 70 -3.03 -27.43 -1.93
N GLU A 71 -4.20 -26.80 -2.03
CA GLU A 71 -5.53 -27.37 -1.69
C GLU A 71 -6.68 -26.61 -2.41
N GLN A 72 -7.93 -27.09 -2.29
CA GLN A 72 -9.15 -26.40 -2.74
C GLN A 72 -9.97 -25.92 -1.53
N ALA A 73 -10.31 -24.63 -1.49
CA ALA A 73 -11.18 -24.04 -0.47
C ALA A 73 -12.56 -23.68 -1.06
N SER A 74 -13.64 -24.05 -0.37
CA SER A 74 -15.01 -23.68 -0.75
C SER A 74 -15.54 -22.55 0.15
N ALA A 75 -16.07 -21.50 -0.45
CA ALA A 75 -16.67 -20.37 0.24
C ALA A 75 -17.95 -19.91 -0.46
N SER A 76 -18.87 -19.26 0.27
CA SER A 76 -20.03 -18.63 -0.36
C SER A 76 -19.58 -17.63 -1.44
N ALA A 77 -20.26 -17.62 -2.59
CA ALA A 77 -20.00 -16.64 -3.65
C ALA A 77 -20.14 -15.18 -3.17
N SER A 78 -20.90 -14.96 -2.10
CA SER A 78 -21.13 -13.68 -1.44
C SER A 78 -19.99 -13.21 -0.52
N LEU A 79 -19.13 -14.11 -0.02
CA LEU A 79 -18.12 -13.81 1.01
C LEU A 79 -17.23 -12.63 0.62
N ARG A 80 -16.83 -12.60 -0.66
CA ARG A 80 -15.99 -11.54 -1.22
C ARG A 80 -16.64 -10.15 -1.10
N TYR A 81 -17.95 -10.09 -1.26
CA TYR A 81 -18.68 -8.84 -1.20
C TYR A 81 -18.87 -8.38 0.25
N TYR A 82 -19.06 -9.31 1.18
CA TYR A 82 -19.08 -9.00 2.62
C TYR A 82 -17.74 -8.48 3.14
N VAL A 83 -16.62 -9.10 2.75
CA VAL A 83 -15.28 -8.61 3.13
C VAL A 83 -15.05 -7.19 2.61
N MET A 84 -15.36 -6.94 1.33
CA MET A 84 -15.22 -5.61 0.74
C MET A 84 -16.16 -4.58 1.38
N THR A 85 -17.39 -4.99 1.75
CA THR A 85 -18.32 -4.16 2.51
C THR A 85 -17.69 -3.72 3.83
N GLY A 86 -17.19 -4.67 4.63
CA GLY A 86 -16.56 -4.38 5.91
C GLY A 86 -15.37 -3.44 5.76
N VAL A 87 -14.46 -3.72 4.83
CA VAL A 87 -13.29 -2.87 4.57
C VAL A 87 -13.71 -1.45 4.18
N CYS A 88 -14.62 -1.30 3.22
CA CYS A 88 -15.06 0.01 2.74
C CYS A 88 -15.78 0.82 3.82
N LEU A 89 -16.67 0.21 4.58
CA LEU A 89 -17.39 0.90 5.65
C LEU A 89 -16.45 1.27 6.80
N LEU A 90 -15.53 0.38 7.20
CA LEU A 90 -14.55 0.68 8.24
C LEU A 90 -13.63 1.84 7.82
N LEU A 91 -13.09 1.81 6.60
CA LEU A 91 -12.21 2.86 6.09
C LEU A 91 -12.96 4.19 5.91
N GLY A 92 -14.20 4.15 5.41
CA GLY A 92 -15.04 5.34 5.27
C GLY A 92 -15.37 5.96 6.63
N THR A 93 -15.83 5.15 7.60
CA THR A 93 -16.12 5.63 8.96
C THR A 93 -14.87 6.14 9.67
N ALA A 94 -13.75 5.42 9.59
CA ALA A 94 -12.48 5.89 10.13
C ALA A 94 -12.05 7.21 9.49
N GLY A 95 -12.21 7.34 8.17
CA GLY A 95 -11.92 8.57 7.43
C GLY A 95 -12.76 9.76 7.91
N LEU A 96 -14.04 9.55 8.21
CA LEU A 96 -14.94 10.57 8.78
C LEU A 96 -14.60 10.91 10.24
N ALA A 97 -14.13 9.94 11.02
CA ALA A 97 -13.77 10.13 12.43
C ALA A 97 -12.43 10.86 12.62
N VAL A 98 -11.54 10.83 11.63
CA VAL A 98 -10.22 11.49 11.71
C VAL A 98 -10.38 13.02 11.62
N SER A 99 -10.15 13.70 12.74
CA SER A 99 -10.13 15.17 12.79
C SER A 99 -9.04 15.79 11.91
N ASP A 100 -9.26 17.03 11.47
CA ASP A 100 -8.29 17.78 10.65
C ASP A 100 -6.93 17.93 11.34
N ARG A 101 -6.92 18.05 12.67
CA ARG A 101 -5.69 18.08 13.48
C ARG A 101 -4.95 16.74 13.45
N ALA A 102 -5.67 15.63 13.53
CA ALA A 102 -5.08 14.29 13.42
C ALA A 102 -4.55 14.03 12.00
N ALA A 103 -5.31 14.39 10.98
CA ALA A 103 -4.89 14.32 9.58
C ALA A 103 -3.62 15.14 9.33
N GLY A 104 -3.56 16.38 9.84
CA GLY A 104 -2.36 17.23 9.72
C GLY A 104 -1.14 16.64 10.44
N ARG A 105 -1.32 16.02 11.62
CA ARG A 105 -0.24 15.29 12.32
C ARG A 105 0.28 14.12 11.49
N LEU A 106 -0.62 13.35 10.87
CA LEU A 106 -0.26 12.25 9.98
C LEU A 106 0.51 12.76 8.74
N GLY A 107 0.06 13.86 8.14
CA GLY A 107 0.70 14.49 6.99
C GLY A 107 2.11 15.04 7.24
N ARG A 108 2.41 15.43 8.50
CA ARG A 108 3.76 15.82 8.95
C ARG A 108 4.68 14.62 9.16
N ARG A 109 4.14 13.48 9.58
CA ARG A 109 4.88 12.22 9.79
C ARG A 109 4.79 11.30 8.58
N TRP A 110 5.08 11.86 7.40
CA TRP A 110 4.86 11.19 6.11
C TRP A 110 5.61 9.85 5.99
N MET A 111 6.85 9.76 6.52
CA MET A 111 7.62 8.51 6.55
C MET A 111 6.91 7.43 7.38
N ALA A 112 6.49 7.79 8.60
CA ALA A 112 5.79 6.88 9.49
C ALA A 112 4.44 6.44 8.90
N ALA A 113 3.73 7.33 8.22
CA ALA A 113 2.48 6.99 7.52
C ALA A 113 2.72 5.97 6.40
N ALA A 114 3.79 6.13 5.61
CA ALA A 114 4.14 5.17 4.56
C ALA A 114 4.55 3.80 5.12
N ILE A 115 5.33 3.78 6.21
CA ILE A 115 5.69 2.54 6.92
C ILE A 115 4.42 1.86 7.45
N ALA A 116 3.57 2.61 8.17
CA ALA A 116 2.33 2.09 8.73
C ALA A 116 1.40 1.50 7.66
N LEU A 117 1.22 2.19 6.53
CA LEU A 117 0.44 1.66 5.40
C LEU A 117 1.05 0.35 4.86
N SER A 118 2.36 0.29 4.72
CA SER A 118 3.05 -0.90 4.21
C SER A 118 2.89 -2.11 5.14
N LEU A 119 2.90 -1.86 6.45
CA LEU A 119 2.61 -2.88 7.45
C LEU A 119 1.15 -3.32 7.41
N LEU A 120 0.20 -2.39 7.27
CA LEU A 120 -1.21 -2.73 7.10
C LEU A 120 -1.45 -3.57 5.85
N VAL A 121 -0.81 -3.25 4.72
CA VAL A 121 -0.88 -4.07 3.48
C VAL A 121 -0.28 -5.46 3.70
N THR A 122 0.82 -5.55 4.45
CA THR A 122 1.47 -6.83 4.80
C THR A 122 0.57 -7.70 5.67
N VAL A 123 -0.03 -7.12 6.72
CA VAL A 123 -0.97 -7.79 7.61
C VAL A 123 -2.23 -8.20 6.86
N ALA A 124 -2.79 -7.31 6.03
CA ALA A 124 -3.97 -7.60 5.21
C ALA A 124 -3.69 -8.77 4.27
N ARG A 125 -2.53 -8.79 3.59
CA ARG A 125 -2.14 -9.92 2.74
C ARG A 125 -2.06 -11.21 3.54
N PHE A 126 -1.37 -11.19 4.68
CA PHE A 126 -1.24 -12.37 5.54
C PHE A 126 -2.61 -12.88 6.00
N ALA A 127 -3.49 -11.99 6.48
CA ALA A 127 -4.84 -12.34 6.92
C ALA A 127 -5.69 -12.92 5.78
N LEU A 128 -5.59 -12.34 4.57
CA LEU A 128 -6.29 -12.86 3.40
C LEU A 128 -5.83 -14.27 3.04
N GLU A 129 -4.52 -14.55 3.12
CA GLU A 129 -4.01 -15.91 2.90
C GLU A 129 -4.49 -16.88 3.97
N LYS A 130 -4.56 -16.44 5.24
CA LYS A 130 -5.14 -17.23 6.33
C LYS A 130 -6.62 -17.50 6.19
N ALA A 131 -7.35 -16.56 5.59
CA ALA A 131 -8.75 -16.74 5.25
C ALA A 131 -8.96 -17.54 3.96
N ALA A 132 -7.90 -18.14 3.39
CA ALA A 132 -7.93 -18.83 2.09
C ALA A 132 -8.56 -17.98 0.97
N ALA A 133 -8.33 -16.66 1.01
CA ALA A 133 -8.89 -15.75 0.03
C ALA A 133 -8.34 -16.05 -1.37
N PRO A 134 -9.14 -15.81 -2.43
CA PRO A 134 -8.72 -16.06 -3.80
C PRO A 134 -7.41 -15.37 -4.15
N ALA A 135 -6.61 -16.01 -5.01
CA ALA A 135 -5.33 -15.46 -5.45
C ALA A 135 -5.44 -14.09 -6.15
N SER A 136 -6.61 -13.77 -6.73
CA SER A 136 -6.90 -12.44 -7.29
C SER A 136 -6.92 -11.34 -6.24
N TRP A 137 -7.03 -11.67 -4.97
CA TRP A 137 -7.05 -10.74 -3.84
C TRP A 137 -5.70 -10.68 -3.13
N THR A 138 -5.08 -11.83 -2.90
CA THR A 138 -3.80 -11.91 -2.17
C THR A 138 -2.61 -11.44 -3.01
N ARG A 139 -2.57 -11.74 -4.31
CA ARG A 139 -1.46 -11.34 -5.20
C ARG A 139 -1.28 -9.82 -5.38
N PRO A 140 -2.33 -9.01 -5.59
CA PRO A 140 -2.16 -7.56 -5.70
C PRO A 140 -1.84 -6.91 -4.36
N MET A 141 -2.18 -7.55 -3.23
CA MET A 141 -1.79 -7.09 -1.91
C MET A 141 -0.31 -7.41 -1.68
N GLY A 142 0.53 -6.39 -1.66
CA GLY A 142 1.95 -6.57 -1.41
C GLY A 142 2.71 -5.24 -1.44
N VAL A 143 3.70 -5.13 -0.56
CA VAL A 143 4.50 -3.90 -0.43
C VAL A 143 5.37 -3.61 -1.65
N THR A 144 5.62 -4.60 -2.51
CA THR A 144 6.42 -4.44 -3.73
C THR A 144 5.85 -3.39 -4.67
N TRP A 145 4.52 -3.35 -4.87
CA TRP A 145 3.90 -2.40 -5.78
C TRP A 145 3.71 -1.00 -5.19
N LEU A 146 3.97 -0.83 -3.88
CA LEU A 146 3.88 0.47 -3.22
C LEU A 146 5.09 1.36 -3.52
N ALA A 147 6.23 0.79 -3.91
CA ALA A 147 7.48 1.53 -4.15
C ALA A 147 7.30 2.79 -5.02
N PRO A 148 6.71 2.75 -6.24
CA PRO A 148 6.55 3.95 -7.06
C PRO A 148 5.59 4.98 -6.44
N ILE A 149 4.56 4.54 -5.73
CA ILE A 149 3.58 5.42 -5.07
C ILE A 149 4.22 6.13 -3.88
N VAL A 150 4.98 5.39 -3.08
CA VAL A 150 5.74 5.93 -1.94
C VAL A 150 6.81 6.89 -2.44
N GLY A 151 7.51 6.55 -3.53
CA GLY A 151 8.47 7.45 -4.18
C GLY A 151 7.87 8.76 -4.65
N ALA A 152 6.72 8.71 -5.34
CA ALA A 152 5.95 9.89 -5.72
C ALA A 152 5.56 10.74 -4.50
N PHE A 153 5.06 10.08 -3.45
CA PHE A 153 4.67 10.73 -2.20
C PHE A 153 5.88 11.37 -1.47
N PHE A 154 7.02 10.70 -1.43
CA PHE A 154 8.25 11.21 -0.81
C PHE A 154 8.82 12.38 -1.61
N ALA A 155 8.80 12.33 -2.94
CA ALA A 155 9.28 13.42 -3.80
C ALA A 155 8.51 14.72 -3.56
N VAL A 156 7.18 14.67 -3.54
CA VAL A 156 6.37 15.87 -3.28
C VAL A 156 6.53 16.33 -1.82
N SER A 157 6.72 15.40 -0.88
CA SER A 157 7.00 15.73 0.53
C SER A 157 8.34 16.44 0.69
N ALA A 158 9.41 15.89 0.13
CA ALA A 158 10.75 16.45 0.17
C ALA A 158 10.80 17.81 -0.52
N ARG A 159 10.13 17.96 -1.67
CA ARG A 159 10.05 19.26 -2.38
C ARG A 159 9.42 20.36 -1.52
N LYS A 160 8.35 20.05 -0.77
CA LYS A 160 7.73 21.01 0.17
C LYS A 160 8.66 21.40 1.33
N GLU A 161 9.59 20.53 1.69
CA GLU A 161 10.62 20.77 2.70
C GLU A 161 11.90 21.41 2.12
N GLY A 162 11.93 21.75 0.82
CA GLY A 162 13.11 22.31 0.15
C GLY A 162 14.24 21.30 -0.07
N ARG A 163 13.95 19.99 0.00
CA ARG A 163 14.92 18.90 -0.11
C ARG A 163 14.97 18.34 -1.54
N GLY A 164 16.18 17.99 -1.98
CA GLY A 164 16.43 17.44 -3.32
C GLY A 164 16.20 15.92 -3.44
N LEU A 165 16.41 15.38 -4.65
CA LEU A 165 16.23 13.97 -4.98
C LEU A 165 17.12 13.01 -4.16
N GLY A 166 18.31 13.45 -3.75
CA GLY A 166 19.17 12.65 -2.87
C GLY A 166 18.51 12.34 -1.52
N ALA A 167 17.75 13.29 -0.96
CA ALA A 167 16.99 13.07 0.26
C ALA A 167 15.83 12.08 0.05
N VAL A 168 15.22 12.08 -1.14
CA VAL A 168 14.19 11.10 -1.52
C VAL A 168 14.79 9.70 -1.60
N ALA A 169 15.95 9.53 -2.23
CA ALA A 169 16.65 8.25 -2.31
C ALA A 169 17.03 7.73 -0.92
N GLY A 170 17.59 8.58 -0.05
CA GLY A 170 17.91 8.23 1.33
C GLY A 170 16.66 7.84 2.14
N ALA A 171 15.56 8.59 1.98
CA ALA A 171 14.29 8.27 2.60
C ALA A 171 13.73 6.92 2.12
N LEU A 172 13.77 6.65 0.81
CA LEU A 172 13.36 5.37 0.22
C LEU A 172 14.20 4.20 0.72
N LEU A 173 15.51 4.41 0.93
CA LEU A 173 16.39 3.39 1.50
C LEU A 173 15.99 3.06 2.94
N VAL A 174 15.81 4.07 3.79
CA VAL A 174 15.36 3.87 5.19
C VAL A 174 14.00 3.19 5.22
N TYR A 175 13.04 3.69 4.43
CA TYR A 175 11.72 3.08 4.27
C TYR A 175 11.82 1.61 3.84
N GLY A 176 12.62 1.32 2.81
CA GLY A 176 12.82 -0.01 2.27
C GLY A 176 13.42 -0.95 3.32
N LEU A 177 14.47 -0.55 4.01
CA LEU A 177 15.10 -1.35 5.06
C LEU A 177 14.14 -1.63 6.23
N VAL A 178 13.39 -0.63 6.68
CA VAL A 178 12.43 -0.82 7.79
C VAL A 178 11.30 -1.77 7.39
N VAL A 179 10.62 -1.51 6.27
CA VAL A 179 9.49 -2.34 5.83
C VAL A 179 9.97 -3.75 5.51
N ARG A 180 11.08 -3.88 4.79
CA ARG A 180 11.57 -5.20 4.40
C ARG A 180 12.23 -5.96 5.55
N GLY A 181 12.84 -5.28 6.51
CA GLY A 181 13.29 -5.88 7.77
C GLY A 181 12.13 -6.50 8.54
N LEU A 182 11.00 -5.80 8.62
CA LEU A 182 9.79 -6.34 9.27
C LEU A 182 9.17 -7.50 8.48
N VAL A 183 9.18 -7.45 7.15
CA VAL A 183 8.77 -8.59 6.30
C VAL A 183 9.71 -9.78 6.48
N ALA A 184 11.02 -9.55 6.54
CA ALA A 184 12.02 -10.60 6.77
C ALA A 184 11.80 -11.28 8.12
N LEU A 185 11.58 -10.48 9.17
CA LEU A 185 11.23 -11.00 10.50
C LEU A 185 9.95 -11.83 10.46
N LEU A 186 8.90 -11.33 9.81
CA LEU A 186 7.65 -12.08 9.64
C LEU A 186 7.88 -13.41 8.93
N SER A 187 8.69 -13.44 7.87
CA SER A 187 9.03 -14.68 7.16
C SER A 187 9.81 -15.67 8.01
N VAL A 188 10.77 -15.20 8.81
CA VAL A 188 11.49 -16.07 9.76
C VAL A 188 10.52 -16.67 10.76
N LEU A 189 9.64 -15.86 11.37
CA LEU A 189 8.64 -16.34 12.33
C LEU A 189 7.62 -17.27 11.68
N ALA A 190 7.16 -16.94 10.47
CA ALA A 190 6.21 -17.77 9.73
C ALA A 190 6.80 -19.13 9.37
N THR A 191 8.09 -19.18 9.03
CA THR A 191 8.81 -20.42 8.73
C THR A 191 9.07 -21.23 9.99
N ALA A 192 9.51 -20.58 11.08
CA ALA A 192 9.79 -21.24 12.35
C ALA A 192 8.54 -21.87 12.99
N TRP A 193 7.36 -21.29 12.75
CA TRP A 193 6.09 -21.80 13.25
C TRP A 193 5.25 -22.54 12.21
N HIS A 194 5.81 -22.84 11.03
CA HIS A 194 5.14 -23.54 9.94
C HIS A 194 3.74 -22.98 9.67
N LEU A 195 3.63 -21.65 9.62
CA LEU A 195 2.32 -21.03 9.55
C LEU A 195 1.61 -21.44 8.27
N GLY A 196 2.27 -21.74 7.16
CA GLY A 196 1.58 -22.02 5.89
C GLY A 196 1.00 -20.73 5.31
N SER A 197 1.90 -19.88 4.81
CA SER A 197 1.62 -18.63 4.08
C SER A 197 2.72 -18.43 3.05
N HIS A 198 2.60 -17.46 2.14
CA HIS A 198 3.71 -17.20 1.21
C HIS A 198 5.00 -16.68 1.89
N TYR A 199 4.91 -16.29 3.17
CA TYR A 199 6.08 -15.90 3.97
C TYR A 199 6.78 -17.10 4.61
N ASP A 200 6.11 -18.26 4.68
CA ASP A 200 6.65 -19.50 5.19
C ASP A 200 7.36 -20.25 4.06
N VAL A 201 8.69 -20.37 4.18
CA VAL A 201 9.52 -21.04 3.18
C VAL A 201 9.88 -22.47 3.56
N SER A 202 9.32 -23.03 4.64
CA SER A 202 9.71 -24.35 5.17
C SER A 202 9.54 -25.47 4.14
N ALA A 203 8.52 -25.39 3.28
CA ALA A 203 8.28 -26.34 2.20
C ALA A 203 9.24 -26.19 1.00
N LEU A 204 10.05 -25.14 0.94
CA LEU A 204 10.90 -24.79 -0.20
C LEU A 204 12.30 -25.39 -0.06
N VAL A 205 12.37 -26.71 -0.09
CA VAL A 205 13.61 -27.47 0.10
C VAL A 205 14.40 -27.70 -1.18
N TYR A 206 13.74 -27.66 -2.35
CA TYR A 206 14.39 -27.75 -3.66
C TYR A 206 14.08 -26.50 -4.49
N VAL A 207 15.11 -25.70 -4.75
CA VAL A 207 14.95 -24.44 -5.50
C VAL A 207 15.89 -24.43 -6.69
N LYS A 208 15.31 -24.28 -7.89
CA LYS A 208 16.08 -24.05 -9.11
C LYS A 208 16.50 -22.58 -9.18
N ASN A 209 17.80 -22.33 -9.24
CA ASN A 209 18.30 -20.98 -9.47
C ASN A 209 18.02 -20.59 -10.94
N PRO A 210 17.26 -19.52 -11.19
CA PRO A 210 16.86 -19.14 -12.55
C PRO A 210 18.03 -18.64 -13.40
N LEU A 211 19.12 -18.16 -12.79
CA LEU A 211 20.28 -17.62 -13.50
C LEU A 211 21.28 -18.71 -13.90
N SER A 212 21.51 -19.68 -13.02
CA SER A 212 22.48 -20.76 -13.26
C SER A 212 21.85 -22.09 -13.69
N ALA A 213 20.52 -22.18 -13.68
CA ALA A 213 19.74 -23.40 -13.89
C ALA A 213 20.07 -24.57 -12.92
N ARG A 214 20.98 -24.38 -11.95
CA ARG A 214 21.35 -25.37 -10.94
C ARG A 214 20.26 -25.50 -9.88
N TRP A 215 20.06 -26.72 -9.41
CA TRP A 215 19.19 -27.03 -8.28
C TRP A 215 19.97 -26.89 -6.98
N TYR A 216 19.37 -26.22 -6.01
CA TYR A 216 19.87 -26.11 -4.65
C TYR A 216 18.92 -26.85 -3.74
N GLU A 217 19.49 -27.66 -2.85
CA GLU A 217 18.78 -28.36 -1.80
C GLU A 217 19.05 -27.67 -0.47
N PHE A 218 17.99 -27.50 0.33
CA PHE A 218 18.04 -26.91 1.66
C PHE A 218 17.34 -27.82 2.66
N ALA A 219 17.91 -27.97 3.85
CA ALA A 219 17.16 -28.52 4.98
C ALA A 219 16.05 -27.53 5.39
N SER A 220 14.84 -28.06 5.62
CA SER A 220 13.69 -27.25 6.03
C SER A 220 13.96 -26.53 7.35
N GLY A 221 13.64 -25.23 7.40
CA GLY A 221 13.89 -24.35 8.55
C GLY A 221 15.37 -24.00 8.79
N SER A 222 16.29 -24.50 7.97
CA SER A 222 17.72 -24.24 8.17
C SER A 222 18.09 -22.77 7.96
N PHE A 223 19.17 -22.33 8.60
CA PHE A 223 19.70 -20.99 8.39
C PHE A 223 20.02 -20.72 6.92
N ALA A 224 20.56 -21.70 6.19
CA ALA A 224 20.84 -21.55 4.76
C ALA A 224 19.55 -21.29 3.96
N GLN A 225 18.47 -22.03 4.24
CA GLN A 225 17.16 -21.80 3.62
C GLN A 225 16.65 -20.38 3.91
N LEU A 226 16.62 -19.99 5.19
CA LEU A 226 16.16 -18.67 5.62
C LEU A 226 17.03 -17.54 5.04
N PHE A 227 18.34 -17.71 5.03
CA PHE A 227 19.27 -16.70 4.53
C PHE A 227 19.07 -16.45 3.04
N TYR A 228 19.09 -17.50 2.21
CA TYR A 228 19.02 -17.37 0.76
C TYR A 228 17.62 -17.08 0.24
N LEU A 229 16.57 -17.63 0.86
CA LEU A 229 15.19 -17.47 0.38
C LEU A 229 14.44 -16.30 1.03
N THR A 230 14.89 -15.83 2.19
CA THR A 230 14.23 -14.76 2.94
C THR A 230 15.14 -13.56 3.20
N LEU A 231 16.19 -13.71 3.99
CA LEU A 231 16.95 -12.56 4.51
C LEU A 231 17.66 -11.80 3.40
N LEU A 232 18.40 -12.48 2.53
CA LEU A 232 19.14 -11.85 1.44
C LEU A 232 18.20 -11.13 0.44
N PRO A 233 17.12 -11.76 -0.06
CA PRO A 233 16.10 -11.06 -0.85
C PRO A 233 15.52 -9.84 -0.15
N GLN A 234 15.07 -9.97 1.09
CA GLN A 234 14.36 -8.90 1.79
C GLN A 234 15.30 -7.78 2.25
N LEU A 235 16.55 -8.05 2.61
CA LEU A 235 17.45 -7.04 3.17
C LEU A 235 18.39 -6.41 2.13
N VAL A 236 18.54 -7.01 0.95
CA VAL A 236 19.43 -6.51 -0.10
C VAL A 236 18.69 -6.20 -1.38
N PHE A 237 18.12 -7.21 -2.04
CA PHE A 237 17.53 -7.03 -3.37
C PHE A 237 16.27 -6.17 -3.35
N TRP A 238 15.37 -6.42 -2.40
CA TRP A 238 14.11 -5.67 -2.30
C TRP A 238 14.28 -4.20 -1.90
N PRO A 239 15.20 -3.81 -0.99
CA PRO A 239 15.49 -2.41 -0.71
C PRO A 239 16.08 -1.68 -1.91
N ILE A 240 16.99 -2.31 -2.66
CA ILE A 240 17.51 -1.77 -3.92
C ILE A 240 16.35 -1.54 -4.91
N TYR A 241 15.49 -2.55 -5.10
CA TYR A 241 14.30 -2.42 -5.93
C TYR A 241 13.41 -1.25 -5.46
N THR A 242 13.15 -1.14 -4.15
CA THR A 242 12.33 -0.06 -3.58
C THR A 242 12.89 1.32 -3.88
N VAL A 243 14.22 1.50 -3.79
CA VAL A 243 14.87 2.75 -4.16
C VAL A 243 14.74 3.01 -5.64
N VAL A 244 15.12 2.06 -6.51
CA VAL A 244 15.11 2.25 -7.97
C VAL A 244 13.70 2.56 -8.48
N VAL A 245 12.71 1.72 -8.15
CA VAL A 245 11.34 1.89 -8.62
C VAL A 245 10.65 3.07 -7.93
N GLY A 246 10.98 3.34 -6.66
CA GLY A 246 10.53 4.54 -5.98
C GLY A 246 11.05 5.82 -6.64
N MET A 247 12.30 5.84 -7.10
CA MET A 247 12.86 6.99 -7.81
C MET A 247 12.21 7.22 -9.17
N ILE A 248 11.76 6.16 -9.86
CA ILE A 248 10.93 6.29 -11.08
C ILE A 248 9.61 7.01 -10.74
N GLY A 249 8.91 6.56 -9.69
CA GLY A 249 7.68 7.21 -9.23
C GLY A 249 7.89 8.65 -8.78
N ALA A 250 9.01 8.93 -8.10
CA ALA A 250 9.44 10.27 -7.72
C ALA A 250 9.63 11.17 -8.94
N GLY A 251 10.34 10.69 -9.96
CA GLY A 251 10.55 11.41 -11.23
C GLY A 251 9.23 11.75 -11.91
N LEU A 252 8.34 10.76 -12.07
CA LEU A 252 7.02 10.95 -12.68
C LEU A 252 6.18 11.99 -11.92
N ALA A 253 6.19 11.96 -10.58
CA ALA A 253 5.44 12.93 -9.78
C ALA A 253 5.96 14.37 -9.91
N LEU A 254 7.27 14.54 -10.14
CA LEU A 254 7.89 15.85 -10.30
C LEU A 254 7.70 16.43 -11.71
N LEU A 255 7.43 15.58 -12.71
CA LEU A 255 7.08 16.00 -14.07
C LEU A 255 5.65 16.54 -14.18
N LEU A 256 4.76 16.18 -13.24
CA LEU A 256 3.40 16.70 -13.24
C LEU A 256 3.42 18.19 -12.87
N PRO A 257 2.78 19.07 -13.68
CA PRO A 257 2.65 20.48 -13.33
C PRO A 257 1.94 20.58 -11.99
N THR A 258 2.61 21.14 -10.99
CA THR A 258 1.96 21.55 -9.75
C THR A 258 1.16 22.81 -10.03
N GLY A 259 0.11 22.71 -10.85
CA GLY A 259 -0.91 23.73 -11.01
C GLY A 259 -1.45 24.04 -9.63
N GLY A 260 -1.27 25.28 -9.19
CA GLY A 260 -1.48 25.69 -7.81
C GLY A 260 -2.87 25.32 -7.29
N LEU A 261 -2.94 24.30 -6.43
CA LEU A 261 -3.96 24.19 -5.39
C LEU A 261 -3.59 25.13 -4.22
N GLN A 262 -3.18 26.37 -4.54
CA GLN A 262 -3.35 27.45 -3.59
C GLN A 262 -4.78 27.94 -3.77
N PRO A 263 -5.64 27.91 -2.73
CA PRO A 263 -6.83 28.73 -2.77
C PRO A 263 -6.34 30.16 -2.98
N ARG A 264 -6.64 30.74 -4.16
CA ARG A 264 -6.62 32.18 -4.32
C ARG A 264 -7.63 32.69 -3.30
N VAL A 265 -7.17 33.12 -2.14
CA VAL A 265 -7.97 33.96 -1.27
C VAL A 265 -8.15 35.25 -2.08
N PRO A 266 -9.37 35.59 -2.53
CA PRO A 266 -9.57 36.91 -3.07
C PRO A 266 -9.28 37.88 -1.92
N ILE A 267 -8.27 38.73 -2.07
CA ILE A 267 -8.09 39.88 -1.20
C ILE A 267 -9.28 40.80 -1.48
N VAL A 268 -10.39 40.54 -0.81
CA VAL A 268 -11.51 41.47 -0.73
C VAL A 268 -11.22 42.38 0.45
N GLY A 269 -10.94 43.65 0.15
CA GLY A 269 -11.17 44.76 1.07
C GLY A 269 -10.04 45.13 2.02
N ALA A 270 -8.99 45.77 1.52
CA ALA A 270 -8.19 46.70 2.30
C ALA A 270 -7.76 47.87 1.41
N GLY A 271 -8.74 48.71 1.05
CA GLY A 271 -8.52 49.81 0.12
C GLY A 271 -9.64 50.83 0.05
N VAL A 272 -10.46 50.98 1.09
CA VAL A 272 -11.23 52.23 1.26
C VAL A 272 -10.33 53.17 2.05
N ARG A 273 -9.53 53.97 1.32
CA ARG A 273 -8.97 55.20 1.89
C ARG A 273 -10.16 56.12 2.16
N MET A 274 -10.58 56.24 3.42
CA MET A 274 -11.38 57.38 3.82
C MET A 274 -10.52 58.63 3.61
N ALA A 275 -11.02 59.54 2.79
CA ALA A 275 -10.47 60.89 2.67
C ALA A 275 -10.61 61.59 4.03
N PRO A 276 -9.60 62.34 4.48
CA PRO A 276 -9.73 63.14 5.70
C PRO A 276 -10.79 64.23 5.47
N ALA A 277 -11.71 64.37 6.42
CA ALA A 277 -12.68 65.45 6.46
C ALA A 277 -11.95 66.80 6.45
N GLN A 278 -12.33 67.68 5.51
CA GLN A 278 -11.93 69.09 5.57
C GLN A 278 -12.64 69.74 6.78
N PRO A 279 -11.92 70.53 7.60
CA PRO A 279 -12.57 71.37 8.59
C PRO A 279 -13.21 72.56 7.88
N GLU A 280 -14.52 72.74 8.10
CA GLU A 280 -15.22 73.96 7.71
C GLU A 280 -14.60 75.18 8.43
N ARG A 281 -14.31 76.22 7.64
CA ARG A 281 -14.11 77.60 8.09
C ARG A 281 -14.93 78.50 7.19
#